data_AF-A0A2H9LTC8-F1
#
_entry.id   AF-A0A2H9LTC8-F1
#
_cell.length_a   1.000
_cell.length_b   1.000
_cell.length_c   1.000
_cell.angle_alpha   90.00
_cell.angle_beta   90.00
_cell.angle_gamma   90.00
#
_symmetry.space_group_name_H-M   'P 1'
#
loop_
_entity.id
_entity.type
_entity.pdbx_description
1 polymer ?
#
loop_
_entity_poly.entity_id
_entity_poly.type
_entity_poly.pdbx_seq_one_letter_code
_entity_poly.pdbx_strand_id
1 'polypeptide(L)'
;MFKGDNMNFIKKIYEKKIDEKVHQKFTRYSTGEFEKEEFMIKKGSSFVQIKAGFEYLDVMFDIMSRCVNEDVSLNGVIITKNKIINELNEFGIQPKKITGKKYTIEAMMTSDKFKEFVTSFSSCFLLLNLKSGKYSISVKKSIPKPGKLVEKFVTAKFDLKDLDLIKREFLFDVKADNFKDVSIKLTYVIDEIIIPEGLKNNPEEARLNAKRKGRIVRKIDIDGKTEEKEIGLLA
;
A
#
# COMPACT_ATOMS: atom_id res chain seq x y z
N MET A 1 -0.10 10.83 20.88
CA MET A 1 0.67 9.56 20.96
C MET A 1 -0.11 8.51 20.16
N PHE A 2 0.33 8.17 18.94
CA PHE A 2 -0.39 7.23 18.07
C PHE A 2 -0.15 5.79 18.56
N LYS A 3 -1.14 5.22 19.25
CA LYS A 3 -1.18 3.78 19.53
C LYS A 3 -1.49 3.03 18.23
N GLY A 4 -0.48 2.38 17.66
CA GLY A 4 -0.58 0.97 17.29
C GLY A 4 -1.34 0.52 16.03
N ASP A 5 -1.64 1.37 15.06
CA ASP A 5 -2.12 0.86 13.75
C ASP A 5 -0.94 0.63 12.79
N ASN A 6 -0.54 -0.64 12.66
CA ASN A 6 0.33 -1.09 11.57
C ASN A 6 -0.38 -0.79 10.25
N MET A 7 0.30 -0.12 9.33
CA MET A 7 -0.26 0.21 8.01
C MET A 7 0.22 -0.81 6.98
N ASN A 8 1.47 -1.28 7.12
CA ASN A 8 2.07 -2.23 6.21
C ASN A 8 1.53 -3.67 6.40
N PHE A 9 0.94 -4.22 5.34
CA PHE A 9 0.41 -5.59 5.33
C PHE A 9 1.48 -6.68 5.52
N ILE A 10 2.70 -6.49 5.03
CA ILE A 10 3.82 -7.44 5.24
C ILE A 10 4.22 -7.46 6.72
N LYS A 11 4.28 -6.28 7.35
CA LYS A 11 4.54 -6.16 8.79
C LYS A 11 3.44 -6.81 9.61
N LYS A 12 2.17 -6.65 9.22
CA LYS A 12 1.05 -7.35 9.87
C LYS A 12 1.21 -8.87 9.80
N ILE A 13 1.64 -9.41 8.67
CA ILE A 13 1.92 -10.84 8.53
C ILE A 13 3.06 -11.28 9.44
N TYR A 14 4.16 -10.54 9.45
CA TYR A 14 5.31 -10.82 10.33
C TYR A 14 4.92 -10.83 11.80
N GLU A 15 4.09 -9.87 12.25
CA GLU A 15 3.62 -9.76 13.62
C GLU A 15 2.41 -10.68 13.94
N LYS A 16 1.95 -11.50 12.99
CA LYS A 16 0.77 -12.37 13.12
C LYS A 16 -0.53 -11.61 13.46
N LYS A 17 -0.64 -10.36 12.99
CA LYS A 17 -1.82 -9.48 13.13
C LYS A 17 -2.59 -9.37 11.81
N ILE A 18 -2.97 -10.51 11.25
CA ILE A 18 -3.72 -10.58 9.99
C ILE A 18 -5.11 -10.01 10.21
N ASP A 19 -5.48 -9.04 9.38
CA ASP A 19 -6.84 -8.50 9.32
C ASP A 19 -7.48 -8.79 7.96
N GLU A 20 -8.74 -8.41 7.82
CA GLU A 20 -9.51 -8.61 6.60
C GLU A 20 -8.89 -7.92 5.38
N LYS A 21 -8.22 -6.77 5.55
CA LYS A 21 -7.54 -6.08 4.44
C LYS A 21 -6.32 -6.87 3.97
N VAL A 22 -5.56 -7.46 4.89
CA VAL A 22 -4.45 -8.35 4.56
C VAL A 22 -4.99 -9.58 3.84
N HIS A 23 -6.01 -10.25 4.40
CA HIS A 23 -6.66 -11.41 3.78
C HIS A 23 -7.05 -11.12 2.33
N GLN A 24 -7.82 -10.04 2.10
CA GLN A 24 -8.28 -9.64 0.77
C GLN A 24 -7.14 -9.43 -0.23
N LYS A 25 -5.98 -8.89 0.19
CA LYS A 25 -4.81 -8.73 -0.69
C LYS A 25 -4.29 -10.07 -1.22
N PHE A 26 -4.41 -11.15 -0.45
CA PHE A 26 -3.94 -12.48 -0.85
C PHE A 26 -4.99 -13.34 -1.57
N THR A 27 -6.27 -12.94 -1.54
CA THR A 27 -7.35 -13.72 -2.17
C THR A 27 -7.20 -13.95 -3.68
N ARG A 28 -6.37 -13.14 -4.35
CA ARG A 28 -6.13 -13.20 -5.78
C ARG A 28 -5.06 -14.21 -6.20
N TYR A 29 -4.28 -14.76 -5.27
CA TYR A 29 -3.21 -15.69 -5.59
C TYR A 29 -3.71 -17.14 -5.57
N SER A 30 -3.34 -17.89 -6.61
CA SER A 30 -3.41 -19.35 -6.64
C SER A 30 -2.19 -19.96 -5.93
N THR A 31 -2.09 -21.27 -5.89
CA THR A 31 -0.81 -21.93 -5.58
C THR A 31 0.26 -21.53 -6.58
N GLY A 32 1.52 -21.46 -6.12
CA GLY A 32 2.68 -21.10 -6.94
C GLY A 32 3.50 -19.95 -6.37
N GLU A 33 4.43 -19.46 -7.18
CA GLU A 33 5.37 -18.39 -6.82
C GLU A 33 5.04 -17.10 -7.56
N PHE A 34 5.02 -15.99 -6.82
CA PHE A 34 4.65 -14.69 -7.37
C PHE A 34 5.66 -13.63 -6.93
N GLU A 35 6.62 -13.35 -7.81
CA GLU A 35 7.51 -12.21 -7.66
C GLU A 35 6.73 -10.90 -7.56
N LYS A 36 7.30 -9.94 -6.84
CA LYS A 36 6.76 -8.59 -6.64
C LYS A 36 7.73 -7.54 -7.12
N GLU A 37 7.20 -6.36 -7.39
CA GLU A 37 8.03 -5.23 -7.73
C GLU A 37 8.98 -4.89 -6.58
N GLU A 38 10.19 -4.46 -6.94
CA GLU A 38 11.16 -3.96 -5.99
C GLU A 38 10.63 -2.73 -5.25
N PHE A 39 10.82 -2.74 -3.93
CA PHE A 39 10.55 -1.62 -3.05
C PHE A 39 11.87 -0.97 -2.64
N MET A 40 12.06 0.29 -2.97
CA MET A 40 13.29 1.04 -2.69
C MET A 40 13.04 2.18 -1.71
N ILE A 41 13.95 2.35 -0.76
CA ILE A 41 14.05 3.52 0.12
C ILE A 41 15.38 4.21 -0.15
N LYS A 42 15.35 5.51 -0.43
CA LYS A 42 16.56 6.33 -0.58
C LYS A 42 16.54 7.47 0.42
N LYS A 43 17.57 7.55 1.25
CA LYS A 43 17.79 8.65 2.19
C LYS A 43 18.52 9.78 1.49
N GLY A 44 17.91 10.95 1.43
CA GLY A 44 18.53 12.21 1.01
C GLY A 44 19.02 13.03 2.21
N SER A 45 19.53 14.23 1.95
CA SER A 45 19.96 15.17 3.00
C SER A 45 18.80 15.72 3.81
N SER A 46 17.64 15.95 3.19
CA SER A 46 16.46 16.55 3.82
C SER A 46 15.16 15.79 3.57
N PHE A 47 15.24 14.64 2.89
CA PHE A 47 14.07 13.85 2.51
C PHE A 47 14.35 12.35 2.58
N VAL A 48 13.29 11.56 2.61
CA VAL A 48 13.31 10.12 2.34
C VAL A 48 12.41 9.87 1.14
N GLN A 49 12.94 9.20 0.12
CA GLN A 49 12.20 8.85 -1.08
C GLN A 49 11.91 7.36 -1.11
N ILE A 50 10.66 7.00 -1.39
CA ILE A 50 10.22 5.62 -1.56
C ILE A 50 9.78 5.43 -3.01
N LYS A 51 10.19 4.31 -3.62
CA LYS A 51 9.70 3.86 -4.93
C LYS A 51 9.20 2.44 -4.77
N ALA A 52 7.97 2.17 -5.19
CA ALA A 52 7.37 0.86 -4.94
C ALA A 52 6.38 0.43 -6.04
N GLY A 53 6.00 -0.84 -6.00
CA GLY A 53 4.90 -1.40 -6.77
C GLY A 53 3.53 -0.93 -6.30
N PHE A 54 2.50 -1.37 -7.03
CA PHE A 54 1.11 -0.94 -6.82
C PHE A 54 0.55 -1.33 -5.44
N GLU A 55 0.96 -2.45 -4.86
CA GLU A 55 0.40 -2.96 -3.60
C GLU A 55 0.68 -2.09 -2.37
N TYR A 56 1.68 -1.21 -2.46
CA TYR A 56 2.09 -0.29 -1.41
C TYR A 56 1.38 1.07 -1.46
N LEU A 57 0.52 1.30 -2.46
CA LEU A 57 -0.16 2.57 -2.67
C LEU A 57 -0.93 3.04 -1.42
N ASP A 58 -1.74 2.16 -0.84
CA ASP A 58 -2.56 2.47 0.34
C ASP A 58 -1.69 2.91 1.53
N VAL A 59 -0.59 2.17 1.78
CA VAL A 59 0.34 2.46 2.88
C VAL A 59 1.04 3.79 2.69
N MET A 60 1.38 4.16 1.44
CA MET A 60 1.97 5.48 1.16
C MET A 60 1.00 6.61 1.53
N PHE A 61 -0.29 6.45 1.24
CA PHE A 61 -1.32 7.45 1.55
C PHE A 61 -1.58 7.53 3.05
N ASP A 62 -1.62 6.39 3.74
CA ASP A 62 -1.75 6.32 5.20
C ASP A 62 -0.56 6.98 5.92
N ILE A 63 0.67 6.78 5.43
CA ILE A 63 1.85 7.46 5.99
C ILE A 63 1.74 8.96 5.75
N MET A 64 1.43 9.38 4.52
CA MET A 64 1.34 10.81 4.21
C MET A 64 0.27 11.50 5.06
N SER A 65 -0.91 10.88 5.25
CA SER A 65 -1.99 11.46 6.06
C SER A 65 -1.65 11.60 7.55
N ARG A 66 -0.63 10.88 8.04
CA ARG A 66 -0.11 11.02 9.41
C ARG A 66 1.00 12.05 9.54
N CYS A 67 1.70 12.39 8.46
CA CYS A 67 2.86 13.28 8.49
C CYS A 67 2.54 14.73 8.10
N VAL A 68 1.55 14.93 7.23
CA VAL A 68 1.19 16.27 6.74
C VAL A 68 0.40 17.06 7.77
N ASN A 69 0.76 18.32 7.95
CA ASN A 69 0.04 19.30 8.78
C ASN A 69 -0.35 20.55 7.96
N GLU A 70 -0.08 20.53 6.66
CA GLU A 70 -0.40 21.58 5.70
C GLU A 70 -1.51 21.09 4.77
N ASP A 71 -2.09 22.02 4.00
CA ASP A 71 -3.05 21.66 2.97
C ASP A 71 -2.44 20.71 1.94
N VAL A 72 -3.28 19.80 1.45
CA VAL A 72 -2.92 18.74 0.51
C VAL A 72 -3.61 19.02 -0.81
N SER A 73 -2.81 19.24 -1.85
CA SER A 73 -3.28 19.23 -3.24
C SER A 73 -3.31 17.79 -3.74
N LEU A 74 -4.45 17.39 -4.31
CA LEU A 74 -4.64 16.06 -4.89
C LEU A 74 -5.15 16.16 -6.33
N ASN A 75 -4.57 15.38 -7.23
CA ASN A 75 -5.04 15.25 -8.61
C ASN A 75 -4.90 13.82 -9.14
N GLY A 76 -5.90 13.36 -9.87
CA GLY A 76 -5.80 12.05 -10.52
C GLY A 76 -7.13 11.37 -10.62
N VAL A 77 -7.11 10.06 -10.40
CA VAL A 77 -8.24 9.19 -10.68
C VAL A 77 -8.58 8.36 -9.45
N ILE A 78 -9.86 8.30 -9.11
CA ILE A 78 -10.43 7.29 -8.21
C ILE A 78 -11.16 6.24 -9.05
N ILE A 79 -10.85 4.96 -8.82
CA ILE A 79 -11.57 3.83 -9.41
C ILE A 79 -12.27 3.07 -8.29
N THR A 80 -13.54 2.77 -8.48
CA THR A 80 -14.42 2.21 -7.45
C THR A 80 -15.28 1.07 -7.98
N LYS A 81 -15.87 0.29 -7.08
CA LYS A 81 -16.91 -0.71 -7.42
C LYS A 81 -18.31 -0.09 -7.47
N ASN A 82 -18.57 0.97 -6.71
CA ASN A 82 -19.89 1.61 -6.57
C ASN A 82 -19.84 3.07 -7.05
N LYS A 83 -20.99 3.70 -7.26
CA LYS A 83 -21.01 5.15 -7.50
C LYS A 83 -20.68 5.87 -6.20
N ILE A 84 -19.78 6.86 -6.25
CA ILE A 84 -19.27 7.56 -5.05
C ILE A 84 -19.47 9.08 -5.09
N ILE A 85 -20.42 9.56 -5.90
CA ILE A 85 -20.57 10.99 -6.16
C ILE A 85 -21.00 11.78 -4.91
N ASN A 86 -21.83 11.17 -4.06
CA ASN A 86 -22.34 11.81 -2.85
C ASN A 86 -21.21 11.96 -1.83
N GLU A 87 -20.43 10.90 -1.65
CA GLU A 87 -19.26 10.87 -0.80
C GLU A 87 -18.23 11.92 -1.25
N LEU A 88 -17.98 12.04 -2.56
CA LEU A 88 -17.10 13.10 -3.08
C LEU A 88 -17.63 14.51 -2.79
N ASN A 89 -18.95 14.72 -2.87
CA ASN A 89 -19.57 16.00 -2.56
C ASN A 89 -19.43 16.38 -1.07
N GLU A 90 -19.47 15.42 -0.15
CA GLU A 90 -19.19 15.65 1.28
C GLU A 90 -17.76 16.19 1.49
N PHE A 91 -16.83 15.76 0.66
CA PHE A 91 -15.46 16.31 0.64
C PHE A 91 -15.34 17.62 -0.15
N GLY A 92 -16.42 18.15 -0.73
CA GLY A 92 -16.41 19.34 -1.58
C GLY A 92 -15.72 19.13 -2.92
N ILE A 93 -15.67 17.88 -3.41
CA ILE A 93 -14.97 17.50 -4.63
C ILE A 93 -15.98 17.30 -5.75
N GLN A 94 -15.91 18.16 -6.77
CA GLN A 94 -16.63 17.94 -8.02
C GLN A 94 -15.71 17.25 -9.04
N PRO A 95 -16.06 16.03 -9.54
CA PRO A 95 -15.23 15.35 -10.52
C PRO A 95 -15.12 16.13 -11.82
N LYS A 96 -13.89 16.34 -12.32
CA LYS A 96 -13.62 16.94 -13.64
C LYS A 96 -14.12 16.08 -14.79
N LYS A 97 -14.10 14.76 -14.61
CA LYS A 97 -14.58 13.78 -15.60
C LYS A 97 -15.04 12.51 -14.92
N ILE A 98 -16.15 11.95 -15.39
CA ILE A 98 -16.65 10.65 -14.96
C ILE A 98 -16.70 9.73 -16.19
N THR A 99 -16.17 8.52 -16.06
CA THR A 99 -16.22 7.50 -17.11
C THR A 99 -16.48 6.14 -16.48
N GLY A 100 -17.76 5.74 -16.45
CA GLY A 100 -18.19 4.55 -15.71
C GLY A 100 -17.88 4.71 -14.21
N LYS A 101 -17.06 3.80 -13.66
CA LYS A 101 -16.66 3.80 -12.25
C LYS A 101 -15.31 4.50 -12.00
N LYS A 102 -14.90 5.36 -12.93
CA LYS A 102 -13.64 6.11 -12.91
C LYS A 102 -13.96 7.60 -12.77
N TYR A 103 -13.44 8.22 -11.71
CA TYR A 103 -13.66 9.62 -11.36
C TYR A 103 -12.34 10.37 -11.41
N THR A 104 -12.20 11.29 -12.36
CA THR A 104 -11.05 12.20 -12.40
C THR A 104 -11.32 13.39 -11.51
N ILE A 105 -10.46 13.63 -10.53
CA ILE A 105 -10.64 14.68 -9.53
C ILE A 105 -9.39 15.56 -9.42
N GLU A 106 -9.63 16.79 -8.98
CA GLU A 106 -8.61 17.73 -8.54
C GLU A 106 -9.19 18.53 -7.39
N ALA A 107 -8.49 18.59 -6.27
CA ALA A 107 -8.95 19.31 -5.09
C ALA A 107 -7.77 19.77 -4.24
N MET A 108 -8.08 20.65 -3.30
CA MET A 108 -7.23 21.01 -2.17
C MET A 108 -8.06 20.82 -0.90
N MET A 109 -7.44 20.27 0.13
CA MET A 109 -8.10 20.04 1.42
C MET A 109 -7.09 20.14 2.56
N THR A 110 -7.59 20.43 3.76
CA THR A 110 -6.77 20.47 4.97
C THR A 110 -6.22 19.09 5.32
N SER A 111 -5.18 19.03 6.16
CA SER A 111 -4.59 17.77 6.61
C SER A 111 -5.61 16.83 7.29
N ASP A 112 -6.49 17.39 8.13
CA ASP A 112 -7.53 16.61 8.83
C ASP A 112 -8.54 16.03 7.84
N LYS A 113 -9.02 16.84 6.90
CA LYS A 113 -9.94 16.40 5.86
C LYS A 113 -9.28 15.36 4.93
N PHE A 114 -7.98 15.50 4.65
CA PHE A 114 -7.23 14.50 3.89
C PHE A 114 -7.14 13.15 4.60
N LYS A 115 -6.94 13.16 5.91
CA LYS A 115 -6.92 11.92 6.71
C LYS A 115 -8.27 11.22 6.71
N GLU A 116 -9.36 11.95 6.83
CA GLU A 116 -10.72 11.42 6.68
C GLU A 116 -10.94 10.88 5.27
N PHE A 117 -10.51 11.62 4.24
CA PHE A 117 -10.62 11.21 2.84
C PHE A 117 -9.93 9.87 2.58
N VAL A 118 -8.68 9.69 3.02
CA VAL A 118 -7.95 8.42 2.85
C VAL A 118 -8.70 7.25 3.52
N THR A 119 -9.29 7.51 4.69
CA THR A 119 -10.05 6.50 5.44
C THR A 119 -11.35 6.12 4.71
N SER A 120 -12.16 7.12 4.34
CA SER A 120 -13.46 6.95 3.69
C SER A 120 -13.37 6.25 2.34
N PHE A 121 -12.29 6.50 1.58
CA PHE A 121 -12.07 5.88 0.28
C PHE A 121 -11.09 4.70 0.31
N SER A 122 -10.84 4.09 1.47
CA SER A 122 -9.91 2.96 1.61
C SER A 122 -10.32 1.68 0.87
N SER A 123 -11.56 1.60 0.37
CA SER A 123 -12.05 0.52 -0.50
C SER A 123 -11.89 0.80 -1.99
N CYS A 124 -11.44 2.00 -2.36
CA CYS A 124 -11.25 2.45 -3.74
C CYS A 124 -9.77 2.38 -4.15
N PHE A 125 -9.51 2.34 -5.46
CA PHE A 125 -8.15 2.54 -5.97
C PHE A 125 -7.90 4.03 -6.17
N LEU A 126 -7.11 4.61 -5.27
CA LEU A 126 -6.75 6.03 -5.27
C LEU A 126 -5.51 6.30 -6.11
N LEU A 127 -5.66 6.43 -7.43
CA LEU A 127 -4.57 6.77 -8.35
C LEU A 127 -4.31 8.29 -8.38
N LEU A 128 -4.03 8.85 -7.20
CA LEU A 128 -3.90 10.29 -6.96
C LEU A 128 -2.43 10.68 -6.83
N ASN A 129 -2.05 11.80 -7.44
CA ASN A 129 -0.82 12.49 -7.09
C ASN A 129 -1.16 13.44 -5.96
N LEU A 130 -0.29 13.51 -4.97
CA LEU A 130 -0.46 14.31 -3.76
C LEU A 130 0.75 15.25 -3.61
N LYS A 131 0.51 16.48 -3.16
CA LYS A 131 1.56 17.44 -2.79
C LYS A 131 1.12 18.24 -1.57
N SER A 132 2.03 18.40 -0.62
CA SER A 132 1.83 19.22 0.58
C SER A 132 3.20 19.58 1.15
N GLY A 133 3.61 20.86 1.09
CA GLY A 133 4.94 21.29 1.50
C GLY A 133 6.08 20.43 0.90
N LYS A 134 6.87 19.78 1.77
CA LYS A 134 7.98 18.87 1.39
C LYS A 134 7.53 17.46 0.99
N TYR A 135 6.26 17.14 1.18
CA TYR A 135 5.68 15.84 0.92
C TYR A 135 5.13 15.76 -0.50
N SER A 136 5.38 14.65 -1.17
CA SER A 136 4.74 14.37 -2.47
C SER A 136 4.57 12.89 -2.72
N ILE A 137 3.46 12.51 -3.35
CA ILE A 137 3.26 11.17 -3.88
C ILE A 137 2.87 11.30 -5.35
N SER A 138 3.54 10.54 -6.21
CA SER A 138 3.25 10.45 -7.64
C SER A 138 2.90 9.01 -7.99
N VAL A 139 1.77 8.82 -8.68
CA VAL A 139 1.19 7.51 -8.96
C VAL A 139 0.85 7.38 -10.43
N LYS A 140 1.14 6.22 -11.03
CA LYS A 140 0.68 5.89 -12.39
C LYS A 140 -0.86 5.84 -12.44
N LYS A 141 -1.44 6.32 -13.54
CA LYS A 141 -2.90 6.53 -13.67
C LYS A 141 -3.71 5.33 -14.18
N SER A 142 -3.08 4.16 -14.29
CA SER A 142 -3.71 2.91 -14.72
C SER A 142 -3.38 1.79 -13.75
N ILE A 143 -4.37 0.98 -13.39
CA ILE A 143 -4.15 -0.22 -12.58
C ILE A 143 -3.30 -1.21 -13.41
N PRO A 144 -2.23 -1.79 -12.84
CA PRO A 144 -1.46 -2.83 -13.53
C PRO A 144 -2.34 -4.00 -13.94
N LYS A 145 -2.03 -4.62 -15.08
CA LYS A 145 -2.66 -5.90 -15.43
C LYS A 145 -2.20 -6.96 -14.42
N PRO A 146 -3.09 -7.90 -14.02
CA PRO A 146 -2.68 -9.02 -13.17
C PRO A 146 -1.44 -9.73 -13.74
N GLY A 147 -0.47 -10.04 -12.87
CA GLY A 147 0.80 -10.69 -13.25
C GLY A 147 1.83 -9.79 -13.93
N LYS A 148 1.47 -8.55 -14.32
CA LYS A 148 2.44 -7.61 -14.90
C LYS A 148 3.09 -6.79 -13.80
N LEU A 149 4.39 -6.97 -13.62
CA LEU A 149 5.21 -6.12 -12.75
C LEU A 149 5.34 -4.73 -13.36
N VAL A 150 4.97 -3.71 -12.58
CA VAL A 150 5.09 -2.31 -12.98
C VAL A 150 5.97 -1.58 -11.97
N GLU A 151 7.26 -1.55 -12.25
CA GLU A 151 8.23 -0.83 -11.41
C GLU A 151 7.87 0.64 -11.23
N LYS A 152 8.24 1.19 -10.06
CA LYS A 152 8.07 2.60 -9.71
C LYS A 152 6.64 3.08 -9.97
N PHE A 153 5.66 2.23 -9.60
CA PHE A 153 4.24 2.54 -9.76
C PHE A 153 3.86 3.75 -8.91
N VAL A 154 4.36 3.76 -7.67
CA VAL A 154 4.28 4.88 -6.75
C VAL A 154 5.69 5.38 -6.45
N THR A 155 5.86 6.70 -6.47
CA THR A 155 7.06 7.38 -5.97
C THR A 155 6.61 8.38 -4.92
N ALA A 156 7.07 8.23 -3.69
CA ALA A 156 6.77 9.11 -2.58
C ALA A 156 8.03 9.81 -2.09
N LYS A 157 7.91 11.06 -1.67
CA LYS A 157 8.93 11.81 -0.94
C LYS A 157 8.33 12.31 0.36
N PHE A 158 9.03 12.06 1.46
CA PHE A 158 8.69 12.49 2.81
C PHE A 158 9.82 13.34 3.37
N ASP A 159 9.52 14.17 4.37
CA ASP A 159 10.56 14.88 5.14
C ASP A 159 11.43 13.84 5.90
N LEU A 160 12.72 14.13 6.03
CA LEU A 160 13.66 13.27 6.76
C LEU A 160 13.24 13.04 8.22
N LYS A 161 12.53 13.97 8.85
CA LYS A 161 12.02 13.80 10.22
C LYS A 161 11.08 12.60 10.38
N ASP A 162 10.46 12.14 9.30
CA ASP A 162 9.52 11.00 9.30
C ASP A 162 10.20 9.66 9.00
N LEU A 163 11.53 9.64 8.89
CA LEU A 163 12.31 8.43 8.62
C LEU A 163 12.03 7.33 9.64
N ASP A 164 11.85 7.65 10.93
CA ASP A 164 11.58 6.65 11.96
C ASP A 164 10.23 5.96 11.75
N LEU A 165 9.21 6.69 11.29
CA LEU A 165 7.93 6.08 10.93
C LEU A 165 8.10 5.12 9.74
N ILE A 166 8.84 5.55 8.71
CA ILE A 166 9.14 4.74 7.52
C ILE A 166 9.92 3.47 7.90
N LYS A 167 10.96 3.59 8.75
CA LYS A 167 11.73 2.45 9.25
C LYS A 167 10.84 1.46 10.00
N ARG A 168 9.97 1.95 10.89
CA ARG A 168 9.05 1.09 11.64
C ARG A 168 8.07 0.33 10.75
N GLU A 169 7.71 0.87 9.58
CA GLU A 169 6.75 0.23 8.69
C GLU A 169 7.41 -0.68 7.65
N PHE A 170 8.60 -0.36 7.17
CA PHE A 170 9.23 -1.08 6.06
C PHE A 170 10.50 -1.84 6.42
N LEU A 171 11.18 -1.47 7.52
CA LEU A 171 12.43 -2.09 7.99
C LEU A 171 12.24 -2.68 9.40
N PHE A 172 11.05 -3.21 9.68
CA PHE A 172 10.64 -3.69 11.00
C PHE A 172 11.41 -4.94 11.46
N ASP A 173 12.01 -5.69 10.53
CA ASP A 173 12.68 -6.97 10.73
C ASP A 173 14.21 -6.88 10.60
N VAL A 174 14.76 -5.66 10.46
CA VAL A 174 16.21 -5.44 10.32
C VAL A 174 16.64 -4.18 11.07
N LYS A 175 17.84 -4.20 11.64
CA LYS A 175 18.44 -3.01 12.25
C LYS A 175 19.13 -2.19 11.16
N ALA A 176 18.51 -1.08 10.77
CA ALA A 176 19.00 -0.16 9.76
C ALA A 176 19.15 1.25 10.33
N ASP A 177 20.10 1.45 11.25
CA ASP A 177 20.27 2.72 11.97
C ASP A 177 20.76 3.85 11.08
N ASN A 178 21.68 3.53 10.16
CA ASN A 178 22.09 4.43 9.10
C ASN A 178 22.18 3.67 7.78
N PHE A 179 21.61 4.25 6.73
CA PHE A 179 21.67 3.71 5.38
C PHE A 179 21.56 4.85 4.37
N LYS A 180 22.09 4.66 3.17
CA LYS A 180 21.88 5.56 2.04
C LYS A 180 20.74 5.05 1.16
N ASP A 181 20.80 3.77 0.80
CA ASP A 181 19.84 3.13 -0.09
C ASP A 181 19.45 1.75 0.50
N VAL A 182 18.15 1.43 0.47
CA VAL A 182 17.60 0.10 0.78
C VAL A 182 16.79 -0.39 -0.39
N SER A 183 16.99 -1.64 -0.78
CA SER A 183 16.10 -2.37 -1.70
C SER A 183 15.48 -3.57 -0.98
N ILE A 184 14.20 -3.81 -1.25
CA ILE A 184 13.44 -4.94 -0.73
C ILE A 184 12.78 -5.63 -1.91
N LYS A 185 13.05 -6.93 -2.06
CA LYS A 185 12.40 -7.80 -3.02
C LYS A 185 11.58 -8.85 -2.28
N LEU A 186 10.35 -9.04 -2.73
CA LEU A 186 9.43 -10.01 -2.15
C LEU A 186 9.03 -11.05 -3.20
N THR A 187 8.98 -12.30 -2.78
CA THR A 187 8.35 -13.38 -3.53
C THR A 187 7.32 -14.03 -2.62
N TYR A 188 6.07 -14.09 -3.08
CA TYR A 188 5.02 -14.82 -2.36
C TYR A 188 5.01 -16.25 -2.85
N VAL A 189 5.19 -17.20 -1.95
CA VAL A 189 5.12 -18.63 -2.21
C VAL A 189 3.85 -19.15 -1.56
N ILE A 190 2.87 -19.52 -2.38
CA ILE A 190 1.57 -20.04 -1.93
C ILE A 190 1.58 -21.55 -2.11
N ASP A 191 1.65 -22.27 -0.99
CA ASP A 191 1.75 -23.73 -0.97
C ASP A 191 0.35 -24.38 -0.97
N GLU A 192 -0.61 -23.79 -0.25
CA GLU A 192 -1.93 -24.38 -0.02
C GLU A 192 -3.04 -23.31 0.03
N ILE A 193 -4.23 -23.66 -0.46
CA ILE A 193 -5.46 -22.87 -0.31
C ILE A 193 -6.41 -23.63 0.63
N ILE A 194 -6.62 -23.09 1.83
CA ILE A 194 -7.46 -23.68 2.86
C ILE A 194 -8.89 -23.15 2.70
N ILE A 195 -9.80 -24.01 2.26
CA ILE A 195 -11.23 -23.70 2.14
C ILE A 195 -11.95 -24.10 3.43
N PRO A 196 -12.70 -23.20 4.09
CA PRO A 196 -13.53 -23.56 5.24
C PRO A 196 -14.51 -24.69 4.91
N GLU A 197 -14.65 -25.69 5.79
CA GLU A 197 -15.41 -26.92 5.51
C GLU A 197 -16.88 -26.64 5.12
N GLY A 198 -17.51 -25.66 5.76
CA GLY A 198 -18.90 -25.27 5.48
C GLY A 198 -19.11 -24.58 4.13
N LEU A 199 -18.05 -24.18 3.43
CA LEU A 199 -18.12 -23.45 2.17
C LEU A 199 -17.76 -24.30 0.95
N LYS A 200 -17.42 -25.59 1.12
CA LYS A 200 -17.02 -26.48 0.02
C LYS A 200 -18.06 -26.57 -1.11
N ASN A 201 -19.34 -26.39 -0.78
CA ASN A 201 -20.46 -26.47 -1.73
C ASN A 201 -20.86 -25.11 -2.32
N ASN A 202 -20.21 -24.00 -1.91
CA ASN A 202 -20.44 -22.66 -2.46
C ASN A 202 -19.13 -22.08 -3.03
N PRO A 203 -18.84 -22.30 -4.32
CA PRO A 203 -17.56 -21.92 -4.93
C PRO A 203 -17.21 -20.42 -4.82
N GLU A 204 -18.22 -19.55 -4.88
CA GLU A 204 -18.00 -18.09 -4.81
C GLU A 204 -17.56 -17.67 -3.40
N GLU A 205 -18.30 -18.11 -2.37
CA GLU A 205 -17.95 -17.84 -0.98
C GLU A 205 -16.67 -18.55 -0.55
N ALA A 206 -16.45 -19.78 -1.02
CA ALA A 206 -15.22 -20.53 -0.80
C ALA A 206 -14.01 -19.73 -1.28
N ARG A 207 -14.08 -19.14 -2.48
CA ARG A 207 -12.97 -18.37 -3.05
C ARG A 207 -12.63 -17.13 -2.22
N LEU A 208 -13.66 -16.43 -1.77
CA LEU A 208 -13.53 -15.20 -0.99
C LEU A 208 -12.97 -15.49 0.41
N ASN A 209 -13.41 -16.56 1.07
CA ASN A 209 -13.05 -16.87 2.45
C ASN A 209 -11.86 -17.84 2.60
N ALA A 210 -11.35 -18.41 1.50
CA ALA A 210 -10.23 -19.33 1.57
C ALA A 210 -8.95 -18.64 2.07
N LYS A 211 -8.19 -19.29 2.95
CA LYS A 211 -6.90 -18.76 3.42
C LYS A 211 -5.77 -19.26 2.55
N ARG A 212 -4.82 -18.39 2.25
CA ARG A 212 -3.60 -18.73 1.50
C ARG A 212 -2.52 -19.02 2.52
N LYS A 213 -2.04 -20.26 2.49
CA LYS A 213 -0.97 -20.73 3.36
C LYS A 213 0.30 -20.90 2.56
N GLY A 214 1.41 -20.43 3.12
CA GLY A 214 2.74 -20.58 2.53
C GLY A 214 3.74 -19.66 3.21
N ARG A 215 4.56 -18.97 2.43
CA ARG A 215 5.59 -18.06 2.95
C ARG A 215 5.88 -16.87 2.04
N ILE A 216 6.43 -15.81 2.63
CA ILE A 216 6.96 -14.65 1.92
C ILE A 216 8.47 -14.71 2.04
N VAL A 217 9.14 -14.90 0.91
CA VAL A 217 10.59 -14.75 0.83
C VAL A 217 10.88 -13.26 0.69
N ARG A 218 11.58 -12.71 1.67
CA ARG A 218 11.90 -11.30 1.77
C ARG A 218 13.40 -11.12 1.74
N LYS A 219 13.89 -10.57 0.63
CA LYS A 219 15.30 -10.23 0.45
C LYS A 219 15.47 -8.73 0.61
N ILE A 220 16.32 -8.33 1.53
CA ILE A 220 16.66 -6.94 1.81
C ILE A 220 18.13 -6.70 1.43
N ASP A 221 18.39 -5.57 0.80
CA ASP A 221 19.72 -5.06 0.50
C ASP A 221 19.85 -3.68 1.16
N ILE A 222 20.81 -3.52 2.06
CA ILE A 222 21.13 -2.24 2.71
C ILE A 222 22.57 -1.87 2.34
N ASP A 223 22.73 -0.82 1.54
CA ASP A 223 24.02 -0.33 1.06
C ASP A 223 24.93 -1.44 0.47
N GLY A 224 24.33 -2.41 -0.24
CA GLY A 224 25.02 -3.53 -0.89
C GLY A 224 25.15 -4.79 -0.01
N LYS A 225 24.72 -4.75 1.25
CA LYS A 225 24.70 -5.93 2.15
C LYS A 225 23.34 -6.58 2.10
N THR A 226 23.30 -7.83 1.66
CA THR A 226 22.04 -8.57 1.49
C THR A 226 21.75 -9.52 2.64
N GLU A 227 20.48 -9.59 3.03
CA GLU A 227 19.92 -10.54 3.99
C GLU A 227 18.60 -11.09 3.42
N GLU A 228 18.32 -12.37 3.65
CA GLU A 228 17.09 -13.01 3.20
C GLU A 228 16.38 -13.67 4.38
N LYS A 229 15.07 -13.50 4.46
CA LYS A 229 14.21 -14.10 5.49
C LYS A 229 12.96 -14.69 4.88
N GLU A 230 12.49 -15.77 5.48
CA GLU A 230 11.16 -16.31 5.21
C GLU A 230 10.19 -15.90 6.31
N ILE A 231 9.03 -15.40 5.91
CA ILE A 231 7.94 -15.03 6.81
C ILE A 231 6.77 -15.97 6.53
N GLY A 232 6.31 -16.71 7.54
CA GLY A 232 5.14 -17.58 7.40
C GLY A 232 3.88 -16.79 7.02
N LEU A 233 3.17 -17.26 5.99
CA LEU A 233 1.95 -16.66 5.48
C LEU A 233 0.76 -17.55 5.79
N LEU A 234 -0.24 -16.97 6.45
CA LEU A 234 -1.58 -17.53 6.59
C LEU A 234 -2.58 -16.37 6.50
N ALA A 235 -2.94 -15.98 5.28
CA ALA A 235 -3.83 -14.85 5.00
C ALA A 235 -5.01 -15.32 4.17
#